data_AF-A0A2A4WIJ1-F1
#
_entry.id   AF-A0A2A4WIJ1-F1
#
_cell.length_a   1.000
_cell.length_b   1.000
_cell.length_c   1.000
_cell.angle_alpha   90.00
_cell.angle_beta   90.00
_cell.angle_gamma   90.00
#
_symmetry.space_group_name_H-M   'P 1'
#
loop_
_entity.id
_entity.type
_entity.pdbx_description
1 polymer ?
#
loop_
_entity_poly.entity_id
_entity_poly.type
_entity_poly.pdbx_seq_one_letter_code
_entity_poly.pdbx_strand_id
1 'polypeptide(L)'
;MKGLRIWMVSVGIFYILNLVLLWPSLWSPQLPEMYPNVELYQGEVIFQLLLDAWLIVGLGLAAIGVVLLVGSRQPDKYSAGLVPIVLITETLFGIWDIYSAMNYEVLWMAMATLVIHIVIITTGIWLWKDAKQ
;
A
#
# COMPACT_ATOMS: atom_id res chain seq x y z
N MET A 1 -23.04 5.22 6.19
CA MET A 1 -22.33 5.90 5.07
C MET A 1 -21.19 6.84 5.44
N LYS A 2 -21.30 7.71 6.45
CA LYS A 2 -20.23 8.68 6.79
C LYS A 2 -18.88 8.01 7.12
N GLY A 3 -18.91 6.91 7.88
CA GLY A 3 -17.69 6.14 8.22
C GLY A 3 -16.97 5.58 7.00
N LEU A 4 -17.71 4.91 6.10
CA LEU A 4 -17.16 4.38 4.85
C LEU A 4 -16.56 5.48 3.96
N ARG A 5 -17.22 6.65 3.87
CA ARG A 5 -16.65 7.81 3.16
C ARG A 5 -15.32 8.26 3.76
N ILE A 6 -15.24 8.39 5.08
CA ILE A 6 -14.01 8.80 5.77
C ILE A 6 -12.92 7.77 5.50
N TRP A 7 -13.22 6.48 5.63
CA TRP A 7 -12.27 5.41 5.35
C TRP A 7 -11.73 5.46 3.91
N MET A 8 -12.62 5.61 2.91
CA MET A 8 -12.18 5.76 1.51
C MET A 8 -11.27 6.98 1.32
N VAL A 9 -11.56 8.10 1.99
CA VAL A 9 -10.69 9.28 1.94
C VAL A 9 -9.35 9.03 2.62
N SER A 10 -9.35 8.45 3.82
CA SER A 10 -8.13 8.18 4.59
C SER A 10 -7.21 7.21 3.86
N VAL A 11 -7.73 6.09 3.36
CA VAL A 11 -6.95 5.13 2.57
C VAL A 11 -6.49 5.77 1.26
N GLY A 12 -7.34 6.55 0.59
CA GLY A 12 -6.98 7.24 -0.64
C GLY A 12 -5.83 8.23 -0.48
N ILE A 13 -5.86 9.04 0.59
CA ILE A 13 -4.76 9.95 0.94
C ILE A 13 -3.51 9.15 1.28
N PHE A 14 -3.63 8.11 2.11
CA PHE A 14 -2.51 7.26 2.50
C PHE A 14 -1.81 6.65 1.28
N TYR A 15 -2.56 6.11 0.32
CA TYR A 15 -2.00 5.56 -0.92
C TYR A 15 -1.29 6.60 -1.78
N ILE A 16 -1.81 7.83 -1.87
CA ILE A 16 -1.14 8.91 -2.60
C ILE A 16 0.16 9.31 -1.88
N LEU A 17 0.17 9.36 -0.55
CA LEU A 17 1.37 9.63 0.22
C LEU A 17 2.43 8.53 0.04
N ASN A 18 2.02 7.27 -0.16
CA ASN A 18 2.96 6.19 -0.46
C ASN A 18 3.75 6.45 -1.76
N LEU A 19 3.16 7.04 -2.79
CA LEU A 19 3.93 7.44 -3.98
C LEU A 19 5.02 8.47 -3.65
N VAL A 20 4.73 9.42 -2.76
CA VAL A 20 5.73 10.41 -2.33
C VAL A 20 6.87 9.69 -1.58
N LEU A 21 6.53 8.79 -0.66
CA LEU A 21 7.53 8.06 0.14
C LEU A 21 8.37 7.10 -0.71
N LEU A 22 7.77 6.46 -1.71
CA LEU A 22 8.43 5.54 -2.65
C LEU A 22 9.07 6.26 -3.84
N TRP A 23 9.11 7.60 -3.83
CA TRP A 23 9.73 8.36 -4.90
C TRP A 23 11.25 8.14 -4.92
N PRO A 24 11.90 7.96 -6.09
CA PRO A 24 13.30 7.52 -6.15
C PRO A 24 14.29 8.36 -5.35
N SER A 25 14.13 9.69 -5.36
CA SER A 25 15.03 10.59 -4.61
C SER A 25 14.88 10.49 -3.10
N LEU A 26 13.74 9.99 -2.61
CA LEU A 26 13.46 9.82 -1.19
C LEU A 26 13.71 8.40 -0.72
N TRP A 27 13.47 7.39 -1.58
CA TRP A 27 13.48 5.95 -1.24
C TRP A 27 14.81 5.23 -1.54
N SER A 28 15.60 5.75 -2.48
CA SER A 28 16.88 5.14 -2.85
C SER A 28 17.85 4.95 -1.66
N PRO A 29 18.02 5.92 -0.73
CA PRO A 29 18.93 5.76 0.40
C PRO A 29 18.57 4.62 1.37
N GLN A 30 17.30 4.22 1.45
CA GLN A 30 16.79 3.27 2.44
C GLN A 30 16.88 1.82 1.95
N LEU A 31 16.94 1.59 0.62
CA LEU A 31 16.94 0.24 0.05
C LEU A 31 18.03 -0.68 0.62
N PRO A 32 19.30 -0.27 0.78
CA PRO A 32 20.32 -1.15 1.35
C PRO A 32 20.05 -1.54 2.81
N GLU A 33 19.46 -0.64 3.60
CA GLU A 33 19.09 -0.91 5.00
C GLU A 33 17.89 -1.86 5.09
N MET A 34 16.97 -1.79 4.12
CA MET A 34 15.81 -2.67 4.04
C MET A 34 16.19 -4.10 3.68
N TYR A 35 17.19 -4.28 2.83
CA TYR A 35 17.61 -5.58 2.31
C TYR A 35 19.08 -5.87 2.66
N PRO A 36 19.43 -6.02 3.96
CA PRO A 36 20.82 -6.06 4.41
C PRO A 36 21.61 -7.28 3.94
N ASN A 37 20.92 -8.33 3.50
CA ASN A 37 21.51 -9.57 2.99
C ASN A 37 21.57 -9.60 1.45
N VAL A 38 21.17 -8.52 0.79
CA VAL A 38 21.23 -8.38 -0.66
C VAL A 38 22.31 -7.35 -0.98
N GLU A 39 23.28 -7.73 -1.80
CA GLU A 39 24.30 -6.80 -2.28
C GLU A 39 23.66 -5.79 -3.24
N LEU A 40 23.23 -4.65 -2.69
CA LEU A 40 22.56 -3.57 -3.40
C LEU A 40 23.48 -2.36 -3.49
N TYR A 41 24.08 -2.14 -4.66
CA TYR A 41 24.93 -0.98 -4.92
C TYR A 41 24.25 0.01 -5.88
N GLN A 42 24.30 1.30 -5.53
CA GLN A 42 23.79 2.35 -6.42
C GLN A 42 24.53 2.35 -7.76
N GLY A 43 23.77 2.45 -8.84
CA GLY A 43 24.29 2.39 -10.22
C GLY A 43 24.28 0.99 -10.83
N GLU A 44 24.03 -0.06 -10.04
CA GLU A 44 23.83 -1.40 -10.59
C GLU A 44 22.40 -1.62 -11.09
N VAL A 45 22.26 -2.51 -12.08
CA VAL A 45 20.97 -2.83 -12.71
C VAL A 45 19.98 -3.41 -11.69
N ILE A 46 20.44 -4.26 -10.77
CA ILE A 46 19.58 -4.88 -9.76
C ILE A 46 19.02 -3.82 -8.81
N PHE A 47 19.85 -2.86 -8.39
CA PHE A 47 19.42 -1.75 -7.56
C PHE A 47 18.36 -0.91 -8.27
N GLN A 48 18.60 -0.53 -9.53
CA GLN A 48 17.65 0.27 -10.29
C GLN A 48 16.34 -0.48 -10.53
N LEU A 49 16.39 -1.79 -10.83
CA LEU A 49 15.20 -2.61 -11.02
C LEU A 49 14.34 -2.67 -9.75
N LEU A 50 14.97 -2.83 -8.58
CA LEU A 50 14.26 -2.84 -7.31
C LEU A 50 13.66 -1.47 -6.98
N LEU A 51 14.40 -0.39 -7.24
CA LEU A 51 13.92 0.98 -7.06
C LEU A 51 12.72 1.29 -7.97
N ASP A 52 12.80 0.88 -9.24
CA ASP A 52 11.71 1.04 -10.21
C ASP A 52 10.49 0.19 -9.83
N ALA A 53 10.69 -1.03 -9.30
CA ALA A 53 9.61 -1.86 -8.81
C ALA A 53 8.83 -1.17 -7.68
N TRP A 54 9.54 -0.58 -6.70
CA TRP A 54 8.91 0.19 -5.62
C TRP A 54 8.18 1.44 -6.15
N LEU A 55 8.75 2.14 -7.14
CA LEU A 55 8.08 3.28 -7.78
C LEU A 55 6.76 2.84 -8.47
N ILE A 56 6.77 1.72 -9.19
CA ILE A 56 5.56 1.18 -9.82
C ILE A 56 4.50 0.81 -8.79
N VAL A 57 4.89 0.23 -7.65
CA VAL A 57 3.99 -0.01 -6.51
C VAL A 57 3.36 1.31 -6.03
N GLY A 58 4.18 2.34 -5.81
CA GLY A 58 3.71 3.66 -5.41
C GLY A 58 2.74 4.30 -6.41
N LEU A 59 3.04 4.21 -7.71
CA LEU A 59 2.17 4.71 -8.77
C LEU A 59 0.82 3.97 -8.82
N GLY A 60 0.85 2.64 -8.67
CA GLY A 60 -0.35 1.81 -8.60
C GLY A 60 -1.24 2.17 -7.41
N LEU A 61 -0.64 2.30 -6.22
CA LEU A 61 -1.33 2.77 -5.02
C LEU A 61 -1.94 4.16 -5.23
N ALA A 62 -1.16 5.14 -5.71
CA ALA A 62 -1.66 6.48 -5.95
C ALA A 62 -2.84 6.51 -6.94
N ALA A 63 -2.81 5.69 -8.00
CA ALA A 63 -3.92 5.57 -8.94
C ALA A 63 -5.19 5.05 -8.23
N ILE A 64 -5.09 3.99 -7.43
CA ILE A 64 -6.21 3.49 -6.61
C ILE A 64 -6.67 4.58 -5.64
N GLY A 65 -5.73 5.32 -5.03
CA GLY A 65 -6.01 6.39 -4.09
C GLY A 65 -6.83 7.53 -4.70
N VAL A 66 -6.49 7.96 -5.92
CA VAL A 66 -7.28 8.95 -6.68
C VAL A 66 -8.70 8.43 -6.94
N VAL A 67 -8.83 7.17 -7.35
CA VAL A 67 -10.15 6.57 -7.60
C VAL A 67 -10.97 6.48 -6.30
N LEU A 68 -10.35 6.14 -5.16
CA LEU A 68 -10.99 6.16 -3.85
C LEU A 68 -11.47 7.55 -3.47
N LEU A 69 -10.65 8.59 -3.66
CA LEU A 69 -11.04 9.98 -3.39
C LEU A 69 -12.24 10.42 -4.22
N VAL A 70 -12.25 10.09 -5.52
CA VAL A 70 -13.39 10.38 -6.40
C VAL A 70 -14.63 9.59 -5.96
N GLY A 71 -14.48 8.28 -5.74
CA GLY A 71 -15.54 7.38 -5.31
C GLY A 71 -16.15 7.73 -3.96
N SER A 72 -15.35 8.33 -3.06
CA SER A 72 -15.79 8.76 -1.73
C SER A 72 -16.89 9.83 -1.76
N ARG A 73 -17.09 10.50 -2.90
CA ARG A 73 -18.17 11.48 -3.10
C ARG A 73 -19.55 10.81 -3.23
N GLN A 74 -19.60 9.55 -3.66
CA GLN A 74 -20.82 8.74 -3.78
C GLN A 74 -20.54 7.31 -3.28
N PRO A 75 -20.26 7.13 -1.98
CA PRO A 75 -19.79 5.86 -1.43
C PRO A 75 -20.80 4.72 -1.62
N ASP A 76 -22.11 5.01 -1.63
CA ASP A 76 -23.18 4.04 -1.88
C ASP A 76 -23.05 3.36 -3.25
N LYS A 77 -22.67 4.14 -4.28
CA LYS A 77 -22.61 3.67 -5.66
C LYS A 77 -21.31 2.91 -5.95
N TYR A 78 -20.19 3.37 -5.40
CA TYR A 78 -18.87 2.90 -5.80
C TYR A 78 -18.22 1.91 -4.83
N SER A 79 -18.66 1.85 -3.56
CA SER A 79 -18.02 0.98 -2.56
C SER A 79 -18.02 -0.50 -2.93
N ALA A 80 -19.05 -0.98 -3.62
CA ALA A 80 -19.15 -2.38 -4.03
C ALA A 80 -18.03 -2.81 -4.99
N GLY A 81 -17.47 -1.89 -5.78
CA GLY A 81 -16.31 -2.16 -6.64
C GLY A 81 -14.99 -1.76 -5.98
N LEU A 82 -14.96 -0.65 -5.24
CA LEU A 82 -13.71 -0.08 -4.72
C LEU A 82 -13.19 -0.78 -3.46
N VAL A 83 -14.07 -1.20 -2.54
CA VAL A 83 -13.63 -1.88 -1.31
C VAL A 83 -12.94 -3.21 -1.65
N PRO A 84 -13.49 -4.09 -2.52
CA PRO A 84 -12.78 -5.32 -2.90
C PRO A 84 -11.41 -5.08 -3.53
N ILE A 85 -11.26 -4.05 -4.37
CA ILE A 85 -9.95 -3.70 -4.97
C ILE A 85 -8.93 -3.41 -3.87
N VAL A 86 -9.28 -2.56 -2.90
CA VAL A 86 -8.42 -2.27 -1.74
C VAL A 86 -8.08 -3.56 -0.99
N LEU A 87 -9.08 -4.38 -0.66
CA LEU A 87 -8.83 -5.62 0.09
C LEU A 87 -7.89 -6.58 -0.65
N ILE A 88 -8.04 -6.72 -1.97
CA ILE A 88 -7.16 -7.57 -2.78
C ILE A 88 -5.74 -6.99 -2.79
N THR A 89 -5.60 -5.68 -3.05
CA THR A 89 -4.31 -4.99 -3.03
C THR A 89 -3.59 -5.15 -1.69
N GLU A 90 -4.27 -4.89 -0.57
CA GLU A 90 -3.72 -5.04 0.77
C GLU A 90 -3.37 -6.50 1.11
N THR A 91 -4.15 -7.46 0.62
CA THR A 91 -3.85 -8.88 0.83
C THR A 91 -2.58 -9.29 0.06
N LEU A 92 -2.44 -8.85 -1.19
CA LEU A 92 -1.26 -9.14 -2.00
C LEU A 92 0.01 -8.52 -1.41
N PHE A 93 -0.06 -7.28 -0.93
CA PHE A 93 1.07 -6.65 -0.25
C PHE A 93 1.35 -7.25 1.13
N GLY A 94 0.34 -7.60 1.91
CA GLY A 94 0.56 -8.34 3.16
C GLY A 94 1.21 -9.72 2.95
N ILE A 95 0.89 -10.41 1.85
CA ILE A 95 1.59 -11.66 1.47
C ILE A 95 3.04 -11.36 1.08
N TRP A 96 3.27 -10.27 0.32
CA TRP A 96 4.61 -9.83 -0.02
C TRP A 96 5.45 -9.56 1.23
N ASP A 97 4.93 -8.83 2.21
CA ASP A 97 5.64 -8.53 3.47
C ASP A 97 6.06 -9.79 4.23
N ILE A 98 5.19 -10.80 4.26
CA ILE A 98 5.51 -12.09 4.89
C ILE A 98 6.63 -12.78 4.11
N TYR A 99 6.52 -12.81 2.77
CA TYR A 99 7.51 -13.42 1.90
C TYR A 99 8.86 -12.71 1.99
N SER A 100 8.88 -11.38 1.93
CA SER A 100 10.10 -10.57 1.97
C SER A 100 10.78 -10.69 3.34
N ALA A 101 10.04 -10.64 4.44
CA ALA A 101 10.59 -10.83 5.80
C ALA A 101 11.28 -12.18 5.99
N MET A 102 10.75 -13.24 5.35
CA MET A 102 11.31 -14.58 5.45
C MET A 102 12.61 -14.75 4.65
N ASN A 103 12.86 -13.89 3.65
CA ASN A 103 13.92 -14.14 2.66
C ASN A 103 14.95 -13.00 2.54
N TYR A 104 14.52 -11.74 2.55
CA TYR A 104 15.34 -10.62 2.10
C TYR A 104 15.24 -9.36 2.97
N GLU A 105 14.06 -9.02 3.46
CA GLU A 105 13.75 -7.75 4.11
C GLU A 105 13.95 -7.78 5.63
N VAL A 106 14.29 -6.64 6.22
CA VAL A 106 14.38 -6.48 7.68
C VAL A 106 13.02 -6.70 8.35
N LEU A 107 13.01 -7.59 9.33
CA LEU A 107 11.79 -8.06 10.00
C LEU A 107 10.93 -6.93 10.59
N TRP A 108 11.55 -5.90 11.19
CA TRP A 108 10.80 -4.84 11.85
C TRP A 108 9.95 -4.03 10.85
N MET A 109 10.45 -3.82 9.63
CA MET A 109 9.74 -3.06 8.61
C MET A 109 8.55 -3.85 8.11
N ALA A 110 8.78 -5.11 7.72
CA ALA A 110 7.73 -6.00 7.27
C ALA A 110 6.63 -6.19 8.32
N MET A 111 6.98 -6.23 9.61
CA MET A 111 5.98 -6.27 10.69
C MET A 111 5.17 -4.98 10.78
N ALA A 112 5.80 -3.81 10.62
CA ALA A 112 5.11 -2.53 10.66
C ALA A 112 4.13 -2.37 9.48
N THR A 113 4.55 -2.74 8.27
CA THR A 113 3.69 -2.70 7.07
C THR A 113 2.58 -3.74 7.13
N LEU A 114 2.85 -4.96 7.61
CA LEU A 114 1.83 -5.99 7.80
C LEU A 114 0.71 -5.55 8.76
N VAL A 115 1.06 -4.83 9.83
CA VAL A 115 0.06 -4.26 10.75
C VAL A 115 -0.82 -3.23 10.03
N ILE A 116 -0.24 -2.37 9.19
CA ILE A 116 -1.00 -1.41 8.39
C ILE A 116 -1.98 -2.13 7.47
N HIS A 117 -1.55 -3.18 6.78
CA HIS A 117 -2.41 -3.99 5.91
C HIS A 117 -3.59 -4.59 6.67
N ILE A 118 -3.33 -5.19 7.84
CA ILE A 118 -4.38 -5.75 8.70
C ILE A 118 -5.39 -4.67 9.13
N VAL A 119 -4.92 -3.49 9.52
CA VAL A 119 -5.79 -2.38 9.92
C VAL A 119 -6.67 -1.93 8.75
N ILE A 120 -6.12 -1.73 7.56
CA ILE A 120 -6.89 -1.29 6.39
C ILE A 120 -7.95 -2.34 6.01
N ILE A 121 -7.56 -3.63 5.99
CA ILE A 121 -8.47 -4.74 5.67
C ILE A 121 -9.61 -4.82 6.69
N THR A 122 -9.28 -4.89 7.98
CA THR A 122 -10.26 -5.12 9.04
C THR A 122 -11.25 -3.95 9.15
N THR A 123 -10.74 -2.71 9.11
CA THR A 123 -11.59 -1.51 9.13
C THR A 123 -12.43 -1.37 7.87
N GLY A 124 -11.88 -1.72 6.69
CA GLY A 124 -12.61 -1.70 5.42
C GLY A 124 -13.77 -2.69 5.40
N ILE A 125 -13.54 -3.93 5.84
CA ILE A 125 -14.59 -4.96 5.96
C ILE A 125 -15.67 -4.51 6.94
N TRP A 126 -15.28 -4.02 8.11
CA TRP A 126 -16.22 -3.59 9.15
C TRP A 126 -17.13 -2.46 8.66
N LEU A 127 -16.56 -1.37 8.14
CA LEU A 127 -17.31 -0.22 7.65
C LEU A 127 -18.14 -0.52 6.39
N TRP A 128 -17.70 -1.45 5.55
CA TRP A 128 -18.46 -1.87 4.38
C TRP A 128 -19.67 -2.73 4.74
N LYS A 129 -19.56 -3.57 5.78
CA LYS A 129 -20.71 -4.33 6.32
C LYS A 129 -21.72 -3.41 6.99
N ASP A 130 -21.26 -2.48 7.83
CA ASP A 130 -22.10 -1.49 8.52
C ASP A 130 -22.87 -0.61 7.51
N ALA A 131 -22.25 -0.25 6.39
CA ALA A 131 -22.88 0.54 5.34
C ALA A 131 -23.96 -0.21 4.53
N LYS A 132 -24.05 -1.54 4.62
CA LYS A 132 -25.06 -2.35 3.91
C LYS A 132 -26.29 -2.67 4.77
N GLN A 133 -26.23 -2.39 6.08
CA GLN A 133 -27.33 -2.53 7.03
C GLN A 133 -28.15 -1.26 7.08
#